data_AF-A0A6J7XR37-F1
#
_entry.id   AF-A0A6J7XR37-F1
#
_cell.length_a   1.000
_cell.length_b   1.000
_cell.length_c   1.000
_cell.angle_alpha   90.00
_cell.angle_beta   90.00
_cell.angle_gamma   90.00
#
_symmetry.space_group_name_H-M   'P 1'
#
loop_
_entity.id
_entity.type
_entity.pdbx_description
1 polymer ?
#
loop_
_entity_poly.entity_id
_entity_poly.type
_entity_poly.pdbx_seq_one_letter_code
_entity_poly.pdbx_strand_id
1 'polypeptide(L)'
;MIEIADLSQVSRATLYNHYRDKEAVLYALVASEVVRVFENSTGTPADILEFLSIQISQDRALAAMRQHDGALLVSLTQRTSDRIWSAIDSFLLTTMNNQTGADLALVWLMGQFLHPLSAKDSREQAAFLVERTLF
;
A
#
# COMPACT_ATOMS: atom_id res chain seq x y z
N MET A 1 -19.92 7.14 -9.69
CA MET A 1 -20.96 7.09 -8.64
C MET A 1 -22.16 6.23 -9.03
N ILE A 2 -22.74 6.37 -10.24
CA ILE A 2 -23.85 5.51 -10.69
C ILE A 2 -23.45 4.02 -10.65
N GLU A 3 -22.42 3.64 -11.41
CA GLU A 3 -21.96 2.24 -11.48
C GLU A 3 -21.58 1.65 -10.11
N ILE A 4 -20.92 2.46 -9.25
CA ILE A 4 -20.57 2.04 -7.89
C ILE A 4 -21.83 1.76 -7.07
N ALA A 5 -22.85 2.61 -7.16
CA ALA A 5 -24.12 2.43 -6.46
C ALA A 5 -24.85 1.16 -6.95
N ASP A 6 -24.90 0.97 -8.28
CA ASP A 6 -25.57 -0.17 -8.90
C ASP A 6 -24.89 -1.49 -8.53
N LEU A 7 -23.56 -1.58 -8.65
CA LEU A 7 -22.79 -2.76 -8.24
C LEU A 7 -22.89 -3.04 -6.74
N SER A 8 -22.95 -1.98 -5.92
CA SER A 8 -23.09 -2.09 -4.47
C SER A 8 -24.53 -2.33 -4.01
N GLN A 9 -25.50 -2.37 -4.94
CA GLN A 9 -26.93 -2.56 -4.64
C GLN A 9 -27.48 -1.52 -3.64
N VAL A 10 -27.02 -0.27 -3.74
CA VAL A 10 -27.51 0.85 -2.92
C VAL A 10 -27.95 2.02 -3.79
N SER A 11 -28.73 2.93 -3.24
CA SER A 11 -29.07 4.16 -3.96
C SER A 11 -27.85 5.08 -4.08
N ARG A 12 -27.82 5.91 -5.14
CA ARG A 12 -26.83 6.99 -5.24
C ARG A 12 -26.86 7.94 -4.04
N ALA A 13 -28.06 8.23 -3.52
CA ALA A 13 -28.24 9.11 -2.37
C ALA A 13 -27.52 8.53 -1.13
N THR A 14 -27.57 7.22 -0.94
CA THR A 14 -26.82 6.52 0.12
C THR A 14 -25.32 6.81 0.00
N LEU A 15 -24.73 6.66 -1.19
CA LEU A 15 -23.32 6.97 -1.37
C LEU A 15 -23.01 8.45 -1.12
N TYR A 16 -23.82 9.38 -1.62
CA TYR A 16 -23.60 10.81 -1.41
C TYR A 16 -23.71 11.26 0.05
N ASN A 17 -24.45 10.53 0.88
CA ASN A 17 -24.50 10.77 2.33
C ASN A 17 -23.17 10.46 3.02
N HIS A 18 -22.33 9.60 2.43
CA HIS A 18 -21.07 9.17 3.01
C HIS A 18 -19.84 9.72 2.27
N TYR A 19 -19.93 9.85 0.95
CA TYR A 19 -18.83 10.22 0.07
C TYR A 19 -19.30 11.26 -0.94
N ARG A 20 -18.66 12.44 -0.90
CA ARG A 20 -19.04 13.59 -1.72
C ARG A 20 -18.87 13.31 -3.22
N ASP A 21 -17.85 12.56 -3.59
CA ASP A 21 -17.47 12.27 -4.98
C ASP A 21 -16.75 10.93 -5.10
N LYS A 22 -16.34 10.58 -6.33
CA LYS A 22 -15.62 9.33 -6.62
C LYS A 22 -14.26 9.28 -5.91
N GLU A 23 -13.57 10.42 -5.81
CA GLU A 23 -12.26 10.48 -5.16
C GLU A 23 -12.37 10.17 -3.67
N ALA A 24 -13.42 10.67 -2.99
CA ALA A 24 -13.69 10.34 -1.59
C ALA A 24 -13.95 8.84 -1.38
N VAL A 25 -14.64 8.17 -2.32
CA VAL A 25 -14.84 6.71 -2.27
C VAL A 25 -13.51 5.97 -2.44
N LEU A 26 -12.70 6.37 -3.42
CA LEU A 26 -11.39 5.76 -3.66
C LEU A 26 -10.44 5.95 -2.49
N TYR A 27 -10.41 7.15 -1.91
CA TYR A 27 -9.62 7.44 -0.72
C TYR A 27 -10.03 6.56 0.47
N ALA A 28 -11.34 6.40 0.69
CA ALA A 28 -11.85 5.53 1.74
C ALA A 28 -11.50 4.05 1.51
N LEU A 29 -11.55 3.60 0.25
CA LEU A 29 -11.12 2.24 -0.12
C LEU A 29 -9.63 2.03 0.16
N VAL A 30 -8.76 2.95 -0.28
CA VAL A 30 -7.31 2.86 -0.04
C VAL A 30 -7.02 2.89 1.46
N ALA A 31 -7.66 3.78 2.22
CA ALA A 31 -7.50 3.84 3.67
C ALA A 31 -7.91 2.51 4.33
N SER A 32 -9.04 1.92 3.92
CA SER A 32 -9.48 0.61 4.42
C SER A 32 -8.51 -0.51 4.07
N GLU A 33 -7.96 -0.52 2.86
CA GLU A 33 -6.98 -1.53 2.44
C GLU A 33 -5.65 -1.40 3.20
N VAL A 34 -5.18 -0.16 3.45
CA VAL A 34 -3.98 0.07 4.25
C VAL A 34 -4.18 -0.45 5.68
N VAL A 35 -5.33 -0.18 6.30
CA VAL A 35 -5.68 -0.73 7.62
C VAL A 35 -5.68 -2.26 7.59
N ARG A 36 -6.37 -2.86 6.61
CA ARG A 36 -6.41 -4.33 6.46
C ARG A 36 -5.00 -4.91 6.34
N VAL A 37 -4.15 -4.32 5.52
CA VAL A 37 -2.78 -4.79 5.32
C VAL A 37 -1.95 -4.67 6.60
N PHE A 38 -2.08 -3.58 7.36
CA PHE A 38 -1.38 -3.40 8.64
C PHE A 38 -1.86 -4.35 9.73
N GLU A 39 -3.16 -4.65 9.81
CA GLU A 39 -3.69 -5.57 10.82
C GLU A 39 -3.28 -7.03 10.56
N ASN A 40 -2.97 -7.38 9.31
CA ASN A 40 -2.54 -8.72 8.92
C ASN A 40 -1.01 -8.89 8.86
N SER A 41 -0.24 -7.81 9.02
CA SER A 41 1.22 -7.89 9.02
C SER A 41 1.74 -8.24 10.43
N THR A 42 2.14 -9.49 10.60
CA THR A 42 2.56 -10.03 11.91
C THR A 42 3.90 -10.74 11.80
N GLY A 43 4.67 -10.75 12.89
CA GLY A 43 5.94 -11.49 12.99
C GLY A 43 7.13 -10.57 13.23
N THR A 44 8.29 -11.02 12.78
CA THR A 44 9.52 -10.20 12.78
C THR A 44 9.41 -9.07 11.74
N PRO A 45 10.28 -8.04 11.80
CA PRO A 45 10.33 -7.01 10.76
C PRO A 45 10.51 -7.59 9.34
N ALA A 46 11.26 -8.70 9.22
CA ALA A 46 11.43 -9.37 7.93
C ALA A 46 10.13 -10.04 7.46
N ASP A 47 9.39 -10.70 8.35
CA ASP A 47 8.09 -11.31 8.03
C ASP A 47 7.07 -10.23 7.59
N ILE A 48 7.06 -9.10 8.29
CA ILE A 48 6.20 -7.96 7.96
C ILE A 48 6.54 -7.42 6.56
N LEU A 49 7.82 -7.17 6.27
CA LEU A 49 8.26 -6.67 4.98
C LEU A 49 8.01 -7.66 3.83
N GLU A 50 8.24 -8.97 4.05
CA GLU A 50 7.89 -10.01 3.09
C GLU A 50 6.38 -9.98 2.79
N PHE A 51 5.54 -9.90 3.83
CA PHE A 51 4.08 -9.84 3.68
C PHE A 51 3.65 -8.61 2.87
N LEU A 52 4.13 -7.42 3.22
CA LEU A 52 3.81 -6.18 2.50
C LEU A 52 4.23 -6.26 1.02
N SER A 53 5.45 -6.76 0.78
CA SER A 53 6.01 -6.96 -0.55
C SER A 53 5.13 -7.87 -1.41
N ILE A 54 4.69 -9.00 -0.85
CA ILE A 54 3.79 -9.92 -1.53
C ILE A 54 2.43 -9.26 -1.83
N GLN A 55 1.84 -8.55 -0.86
CA GLN A 55 0.56 -7.85 -1.07
C GLN A 55 0.65 -6.84 -2.21
N ILE A 56 1.70 -6.00 -2.24
CA ILE A 56 1.90 -4.99 -3.29
C ILE A 56 2.18 -5.65 -4.65
N SER A 57 3.10 -6.62 -4.68
CA SER A 57 3.55 -7.25 -5.92
C SER A 57 2.43 -8.07 -6.61
N GLN A 58 1.52 -8.66 -5.83
CA GLN A 58 0.43 -9.49 -6.34
C GLN A 58 -0.90 -8.76 -6.48
N ASP A 59 -0.96 -7.46 -6.14
CA ASP A 59 -2.20 -6.70 -6.24
C ASP A 59 -2.66 -6.55 -7.70
N ARG A 60 -3.93 -6.88 -7.93
CA ARG A 60 -4.52 -6.89 -9.28
C ARG A 60 -4.78 -5.49 -9.81
N ALA A 61 -5.10 -4.53 -8.94
CA ALA A 61 -5.32 -3.15 -9.38
C ALA A 61 -3.99 -2.51 -9.81
N LEU A 62 -2.93 -2.67 -9.02
CA LEU A 62 -1.59 -2.24 -9.40
C LEU A 62 -1.11 -2.94 -10.69
N ALA A 63 -1.41 -4.24 -10.86
CA ALA A 63 -1.11 -4.96 -12.10
C ALA A 63 -1.83 -4.38 -13.33
N ALA A 64 -3.11 -4.04 -13.20
CA ALA A 64 -3.88 -3.39 -14.26
C ALA A 64 -3.34 -1.98 -14.56
N MET A 65 -3.03 -1.20 -13.53
CA MET A 65 -2.46 0.15 -13.68
C MET A 65 -1.10 0.13 -14.39
N ARG A 66 -0.24 -0.87 -14.13
CA ARG A 66 1.01 -1.04 -14.89
C ARG A 66 0.78 -1.20 -16.39
N GLN A 67 -0.32 -1.84 -16.79
CA GLN A 67 -0.63 -2.10 -18.19
C GLN A 67 -1.36 -0.93 -18.87
N HIS A 68 -2.21 -0.23 -18.13
CA HIS A 68 -3.16 0.73 -18.69
C HIS A 68 -2.92 2.18 -18.27
N ASP A 69 -2.39 2.41 -17.07
CA ASP A 69 -2.39 3.71 -16.39
C ASP A 69 -1.03 4.03 -15.72
N GLY A 70 0.08 3.79 -16.43
CA GLY A 70 1.43 3.92 -15.87
C GLY A 70 1.76 5.31 -15.29
N ALA A 71 1.26 6.39 -15.90
CA ALA A 71 1.48 7.76 -15.39
C ALA A 71 0.78 8.01 -14.05
N LEU A 72 -0.44 7.48 -13.88
CA LEU A 72 -1.17 7.55 -12.61
C LEU A 72 -0.48 6.69 -11.55
N LEU A 73 0.03 5.52 -11.93
CA LEU A 73 0.77 4.66 -11.01
C LEU A 73 2.03 5.35 -10.45
N VAL A 74 2.75 6.10 -11.29
CA VAL A 74 3.90 6.91 -10.85
C VAL A 74 3.47 8.06 -9.96
N SER A 75 2.32 8.69 -10.19
CA SER A 75 1.87 9.76 -9.29
C SER A 75 1.50 9.23 -7.90
N LEU A 76 1.04 7.98 -7.79
CA LEU A 76 0.77 7.35 -6.49
C LEU A 76 2.03 7.12 -5.64
N THR A 77 3.24 7.07 -6.24
CA THR A 77 4.49 6.95 -5.47
C THR A 77 4.98 8.29 -4.92
N GLN A 78 4.27 9.39 -5.19
CA GLN A 78 4.60 10.69 -4.63
C GLN A 78 4.12 10.75 -3.18
N ARG A 79 5.06 10.69 -2.24
CA ARG A 79 4.78 10.87 -0.82
C ARG A 79 4.20 12.26 -0.59
N THR A 80 2.96 12.32 -0.13
CA THR A 80 2.26 13.57 0.20
C THR A 80 2.15 13.74 1.72
N SER A 81 1.68 14.91 2.17
CA SER A 81 1.40 15.16 3.59
C SER A 81 0.03 14.64 4.04
N ASP A 82 -0.55 13.66 3.36
CA ASP A 82 -1.84 13.09 3.73
C ASP A 82 -1.76 12.12 4.93
N ARG A 83 -2.92 11.76 5.46
CA ARG A 83 -3.04 10.89 6.65
C ARG A 83 -2.62 9.44 6.38
N ILE A 84 -2.78 8.95 5.16
CA ILE A 84 -2.41 7.58 4.79
C ILE A 84 -0.89 7.47 4.79
N TRP A 85 -0.20 8.42 4.16
CA TRP A 85 1.27 8.50 4.20
C TRP A 85 1.80 8.63 5.62
N SER A 86 1.18 9.49 6.44
CA SER A 86 1.56 9.63 7.85
C SER A 86 1.42 8.32 8.65
N ALA A 87 0.38 7.52 8.35
CA ALA A 87 0.17 6.21 8.96
C ALA A 87 1.20 5.18 8.49
N ILE A 88 1.51 5.16 7.18
CA ILE A 88 2.57 4.32 6.62
C ILE A 88 3.92 4.63 7.26
N ASP A 89 4.27 5.90 7.36
CA ASP A 89 5.52 6.35 7.97
C ASP A 89 5.64 5.89 9.43
N SER A 90 4.56 6.08 10.21
CA SER A 90 4.52 5.67 11.62
C SER A 90 4.62 4.14 11.77
N PHE A 91 3.94 3.39 10.89
CA PHE A 91 3.96 1.93 10.87
C PHE A 91 5.36 1.40 10.55
N LEU A 92 6.00 1.92 9.49
CA LEU A 92 7.34 1.49 9.09
C LEU A 92 8.40 1.90 10.12
N LEU A 93 8.31 3.09 10.70
CA LEU A 93 9.20 3.51 11.78
C LEU A 93 9.11 2.57 13.00
N THR A 94 7.89 2.19 13.38
CA THR A 94 7.67 1.24 14.48
C THR A 94 8.21 -0.15 14.14
N THR A 95 7.99 -0.61 12.91
CA THR A 95 8.45 -1.92 12.43
C THR A 95 9.98 -2.02 12.37
N MET A 96 10.62 -0.99 11.84
CA MET A 96 12.07 -0.95 11.62
C MET A 96 12.83 -0.41 12.83
N ASN A 97 12.15 0.17 13.83
CA ASN A 97 12.74 0.74 15.04
C ASN A 97 13.89 1.75 14.79
N ASN A 98 14.00 2.29 13.58
CA ASN A 98 14.95 3.33 13.21
C ASN A 98 14.53 4.01 11.90
N GLN A 99 14.86 5.29 11.77
CA GLN A 99 14.41 6.12 10.65
C GLN A 99 15.01 5.68 9.30
N THR A 100 16.31 5.40 9.27
CA THR A 100 17.02 4.99 8.05
C THR A 100 16.42 3.71 7.45
N GLY A 101 16.16 2.71 8.30
CA GLY A 101 15.52 1.46 7.90
C GLY A 101 14.10 1.66 7.40
N ALA A 102 13.32 2.54 8.06
CA ALA A 102 11.96 2.86 7.64
C ALA A 102 11.93 3.53 6.25
N ASP A 103 12.79 4.51 6.01
CA ASP A 103 12.87 5.20 4.72
C ASP A 103 13.34 4.26 3.58
N LEU A 104 14.31 3.38 3.87
CA LEU A 104 14.75 2.36 2.91
C LEU A 104 13.66 1.34 2.61
N ALA A 105 12.96 0.85 3.63
CA ALA A 105 11.84 -0.06 3.46
C ALA A 105 10.73 0.57 2.62
N LEU A 106 10.43 1.84 2.85
CA LEU A 106 9.41 2.56 2.09
C LEU A 106 9.77 2.64 0.59
N VAL A 107 10.99 3.08 0.27
CA VAL A 107 11.45 3.16 -1.13
C VAL A 107 11.46 1.79 -1.79
N TRP A 108 11.90 0.76 -1.06
CA TRP A 108 11.90 -0.61 -1.54
C TRP A 108 10.48 -1.12 -1.86
N LEU A 109 9.51 -0.90 -0.97
CA LEU A 109 8.10 -1.26 -1.20
C LEU A 109 7.50 -0.49 -2.37
N MET A 110 7.76 0.82 -2.48
CA MET A 110 7.26 1.64 -3.58
C MET A 110 7.82 1.18 -4.94
N GLY A 111 9.07 0.72 -5.00
CA GLY A 111 9.66 0.20 -6.24
C GLY A 111 8.84 -0.94 -6.87
N GLN A 112 8.12 -1.70 -6.04
CA GLN A 112 7.32 -2.85 -6.46
C GLN A 112 6.00 -2.45 -7.16
N PHE A 113 5.60 -1.19 -7.05
CA PHE A 113 4.46 -0.67 -7.82
C PHE A 113 4.74 -0.83 -9.31
N LEU A 114 5.98 -0.56 -9.74
CA LEU A 114 6.43 -0.67 -11.12
C LEU A 114 7.09 -2.02 -11.43
N HIS A 115 7.85 -2.56 -10.48
CA HIS A 115 8.64 -3.78 -10.64
C HIS A 115 8.29 -4.81 -9.56
N PRO A 116 7.15 -5.51 -9.70
CA PRO A 116 6.70 -6.49 -8.70
C PRO A 116 7.73 -7.60 -8.53
N LEU A 117 7.88 -8.06 -7.29
CA LEU A 117 8.80 -9.12 -6.92
C LEU A 117 8.12 -10.50 -6.93
N SER A 118 8.90 -11.54 -7.13
CA SER A 118 8.46 -12.90 -6.82
C SER A 118 8.35 -13.08 -5.30
N ALA A 119 7.60 -14.09 -4.84
CA ALA A 119 7.52 -14.41 -3.41
C ALA A 119 8.90 -14.77 -2.82
N LYS A 120 9.74 -15.44 -3.61
CA LYS A 120 11.12 -15.77 -3.23
C LYS A 120 11.96 -14.50 -3.04
N ASP A 121 11.95 -13.61 -4.03
CA ASP A 121 12.71 -12.36 -3.97
C ASP A 121 12.21 -11.45 -2.84
N SER A 122 10.89 -11.43 -2.60
CA SER A 122 10.29 -10.69 -1.48
C SER A 122 10.89 -11.12 -0.14
N ARG A 123 10.97 -12.43 0.10
CA ARG A 123 11.57 -12.99 1.32
C ARG A 123 13.05 -12.67 1.44
N GLU A 124 13.81 -12.96 0.39
CA GLU A 124 15.27 -12.79 0.40
C GLU A 124 15.65 -11.33 0.58
N GLN A 125 14.97 -10.41 -0.10
CA GLN A 125 15.23 -8.97 0.03
C GLN A 125 14.75 -8.40 1.36
N ALA A 126 13.60 -8.84 1.89
CA ALA A 126 13.13 -8.40 3.21
C ALA A 126 14.12 -8.78 4.31
N ALA A 127 14.60 -10.04 4.30
CA ALA A 127 15.61 -10.49 5.26
C ALA A 127 16.91 -9.68 5.16
N PHE A 128 17.40 -9.46 3.94
CA PHE A 128 18.62 -8.67 3.70
C PHE A 128 18.48 -7.21 4.15
N LEU A 129 17.35 -6.57 3.87
CA LEU A 129 17.10 -5.19 4.26
C LEU A 129 17.12 -5.05 5.79
N VAL A 130 16.47 -5.98 6.49
CA VAL A 130 16.44 -6.00 7.96
C VAL A 130 17.82 -6.26 8.55
N GLU A 131 18.57 -7.23 8.02
CA GLU A 131 19.95 -7.53 8.45
C GLU A 131 20.86 -6.31 8.37
N ARG A 132 20.70 -5.48 7.31
CA ARG A 132 21.55 -4.31 7.05
C ARG A 132 21.09 -3.02 7.72
N THR A 133 19.90 -3.00 8.31
CA THR A 133 19.30 -1.78 8.87
C THR A 133 18.98 -1.87 10.37
N LEU A 134 18.94 -3.07 10.96
CA LEU A 134 18.76 -3.27 12.40
C LEU A 134 20.06 -3.58 13.16
N PHE A 135 21.14 -3.91 12.47
CA PHE A 135 22.46 -4.25 13.03
C PHE A 135 23.56 -3.41 12.39
#